data_AF-A0A8K0UGI1-F1
#
_entry.id   AF-A0A8K0UGI1-F1
#
_cell.length_a   1.000
_cell.length_b   1.000
_cell.length_c   1.000
_cell.angle_alpha   90.00
_cell.angle_beta   90.00
_cell.angle_gamma   90.00
#
_symmetry.space_group_name_H-M   'P 1'
#
loop_
_entity.id
_entity.type
_entity.pdbx_description
1 polymer ?
#
loop_
_entity_poly.entity_id
_entity_poly.type
_entity_poly.pdbx_seq_one_letter_code
_entity_poly.pdbx_strand_id
1 'polypeptide(L)'
;MGFTFLRLFALAMIVSPVFVSAAPLSVRQTTTGPIVPGTGTSPNPDWDHNGVGRGRVADPHVARQTTTGPIIPGTGTSPNPDWDHNGVGRGRVADPHVARQTTTGPIVPGTGTSPNPDWDHNGVGRGRVAAPHVARQTTTGPIIPGTGTSPNPDWDHNGVGRGRVADPHVARQTTTGPIIPGTGTSPNPDWDHNGVGRGRVADPHVARQTTTGPIVPGTGTSPNPDWDHNGVGRGRVADPHVARQTTTGPIIPGTGTSPNPDWDHNGVGRGRVADPHVARQTTTGPIIPGTGTSPNPDWDHNGVGRG
;
A
#
# COMPACT_ATOMS: atom_id res chain seq x y z
N MET A 1 1.73 -53.36 -53.64
CA MET A 1 1.66 -54.03 -52.32
C MET A 1 2.27 -53.08 -51.31
N GLY A 2 1.48 -52.68 -50.32
CA GLY A 2 1.67 -51.46 -49.53
C GLY A 2 2.70 -51.59 -48.40
N PHE A 3 3.33 -50.45 -48.10
CA PHE A 3 4.18 -50.24 -46.94
C PHE A 3 3.34 -49.93 -45.70
N THR A 4 3.64 -50.66 -44.62
CA THR A 4 3.06 -50.50 -43.28
C THR A 4 3.64 -49.25 -42.62
N PHE A 5 2.81 -48.24 -42.33
CA PHE A 5 3.20 -47.11 -41.48
C PHE A 5 2.73 -47.33 -40.04
N LEU A 6 3.70 -47.45 -39.14
CA LEU A 6 3.54 -47.41 -37.69
C LEU A 6 3.12 -45.99 -37.27
N ARG A 7 1.88 -45.79 -36.84
CA ARG A 7 1.41 -44.52 -36.28
C ARG A 7 1.85 -44.41 -34.81
N LEU A 8 2.85 -43.58 -34.54
CA LEU A 8 3.24 -43.16 -33.21
C LEU A 8 2.18 -42.19 -32.66
N PHE A 9 1.49 -42.59 -31.59
CA PHE A 9 0.57 -41.71 -30.85
C PHE A 9 1.40 -40.66 -30.09
N ALA A 10 1.33 -39.38 -30.50
CA ALA A 10 1.74 -38.26 -29.67
C ALA A 10 0.55 -37.86 -28.78
N LEU A 11 0.59 -38.31 -27.52
CA LEU A 11 -0.33 -37.89 -26.47
C LEU A 11 0.00 -36.42 -26.11
N ALA A 12 -0.70 -35.47 -26.72
CA ALA A 12 -0.67 -34.08 -26.28
C ALA A 12 -1.40 -34.00 -24.92
N MET A 13 -0.63 -33.91 -23.83
CA MET A 13 -1.15 -33.50 -22.53
C MET A 13 -1.68 -32.07 -22.65
N ILE A 14 -2.99 -31.93 -22.88
CA ILE A 14 -3.71 -30.67 -22.73
C ILE A 14 -3.82 -30.43 -21.23
N VAL A 15 -2.88 -29.68 -20.65
CA VAL A 15 -3.02 -29.11 -19.32
C VAL A 15 -4.05 -27.99 -19.43
N SER A 16 -5.30 -28.30 -19.09
CA SER A 16 -6.37 -27.30 -19.03
C SER A 16 -6.00 -26.22 -18.00
N PRO A 17 -6.09 -24.92 -18.32
CA PRO A 17 -5.85 -23.86 -17.35
C PRO A 17 -6.95 -23.91 -16.27
N VAL A 18 -6.55 -24.12 -15.02
CA VAL A 18 -7.45 -24.01 -13.86
C VAL A 18 -7.71 -22.52 -13.62
N PHE A 19 -8.96 -22.10 -13.75
CA PHE A 19 -9.41 -20.76 -13.37
C PHE A 19 -9.93 -20.81 -11.94
N VAL A 20 -9.18 -20.24 -11.00
CA VAL A 20 -9.65 -20.03 -9.62
C VAL A 20 -10.13 -18.59 -9.50
N SER A 21 -11.43 -18.42 -9.22
CA SER A 21 -12.05 -17.13 -8.90
C SER A 21 -12.64 -17.24 -7.50
N ALA A 22 -11.96 -16.66 -6.51
CA ALA A 22 -12.48 -16.59 -5.15
C ALA A 22 -13.33 -15.31 -4.97
N ALA A 23 -14.46 -15.41 -4.27
CA ALA A 23 -15.27 -14.26 -3.89
C ALA A 23 -14.66 -13.55 -2.66
N PRO A 24 -14.66 -12.21 -2.59
CA PRO A 24 -14.03 -11.52 -1.46
C PRO A 24 -14.88 -11.61 -0.18
N LEU A 25 -14.24 -12.06 0.92
CA LEU A 25 -14.76 -11.94 2.28
C LEU A 25 -14.69 -10.47 2.71
N SER A 26 -15.84 -9.89 3.08
CA SER A 26 -15.93 -8.48 3.51
C SER A 26 -16.63 -8.36 4.86
N VAL A 27 -15.91 -7.84 5.86
CA VAL A 27 -16.51 -7.47 7.15
C VAL A 27 -16.97 -6.02 7.12
N ARG A 28 -18.25 -5.81 7.42
CA ARG A 28 -18.86 -4.48 7.58
C ARG A 28 -19.35 -4.31 9.00
N GLN A 29 -18.87 -3.27 9.68
CA GLN A 29 -19.37 -2.87 11.00
C GLN A 29 -19.89 -1.44 10.94
N THR A 30 -21.09 -1.23 11.48
CA THR A 30 -21.69 0.10 11.66
C THR A 30 -22.08 0.25 13.11
N THR A 31 -21.65 1.34 13.76
CA THR A 31 -21.95 1.60 15.17
C THR A 31 -22.46 3.03 15.35
N THR A 32 -23.52 3.18 16.15
CA THR A 32 -24.18 4.45 16.44
C THR A 32 -24.31 4.63 17.96
N GLY A 33 -23.88 5.77 18.50
CA GLY A 33 -23.90 6.07 19.93
C GLY A 33 -22.48 6.11 20.56
N PRO A 34 -22.36 6.49 21.84
CA PRO A 34 -21.07 6.46 22.54
C PRO A 34 -20.54 5.03 22.65
N ILE A 35 -19.30 4.81 22.20
CA ILE A 35 -18.64 3.50 22.21
C ILE A 35 -17.67 3.43 23.40
N VAL A 36 -17.78 2.36 24.21
CA VAL A 36 -16.78 1.92 25.19
C VAL A 36 -15.98 0.78 24.53
N PRO A 37 -14.65 0.69 24.71
CA PRO A 37 -13.83 -0.10 23.81
C PRO A 37 -14.00 -1.61 23.94
N GLY A 38 -13.90 -2.31 22.81
CA GLY A 38 -13.67 -3.76 22.74
C GLY A 38 -12.43 -4.07 21.89
N THR A 39 -11.74 -5.17 22.21
CA THR A 39 -10.61 -5.70 21.42
C THR A 39 -11.16 -6.37 20.16
N GLY A 40 -11.35 -5.59 19.09
CA GLY A 40 -11.79 -6.13 17.80
C GLY A 40 -10.61 -6.64 16.97
N THR A 41 -10.60 -7.94 16.66
CA THR A 41 -9.76 -8.53 15.59
C THR A 41 -10.56 -8.57 14.29
N SER A 42 -9.98 -8.04 13.22
CA SER A 42 -10.54 -8.17 11.86
C SER A 42 -10.04 -9.47 11.20
N PRO A 43 -10.80 -10.10 10.27
CA PRO A 43 -10.34 -11.31 9.59
C PRO A 43 -9.12 -11.07 8.70
N ASN A 44 -8.30 -12.11 8.57
CA ASN A 44 -7.13 -12.14 7.71
C ASN A 44 -7.36 -13.06 6.51
N PRO A 45 -8.01 -12.58 5.43
CA PRO A 45 -8.20 -13.42 4.26
C PRO A 45 -6.87 -13.62 3.54
N ASP A 46 -6.64 -14.86 3.14
CA ASP A 46 -5.47 -15.33 2.40
C ASP A 46 -5.94 -15.88 1.05
N TRP A 47 -5.23 -15.56 -0.03
CA TRP A 47 -5.53 -16.02 -1.37
C TRP A 47 -4.30 -16.59 -2.08
N ASP A 48 -4.24 -17.92 -2.13
CA ASP A 48 -3.20 -18.63 -2.84
C ASP A 48 -3.62 -19.10 -4.24
N HIS A 49 -2.71 -18.95 -5.21
CA HIS A 49 -2.76 -19.69 -6.46
C HIS A 49 -1.44 -20.41 -6.76
N ASN A 50 -1.48 -21.74 -6.68
CA ASN A 50 -0.32 -22.59 -6.96
C ASN A 50 -0.46 -23.34 -8.30
N GLY A 51 0.58 -23.32 -9.14
CA GLY A 51 0.68 -24.15 -10.35
C GLY A 51 0.73 -23.37 -11.67
N VAL A 52 0.18 -23.94 -12.74
CA VAL A 52 0.21 -23.34 -14.08
C VAL A 52 -1.15 -22.74 -14.40
N GLY A 53 -1.20 -21.43 -14.70
CA GLY A 53 -2.49 -20.83 -15.06
C GLY A 53 -2.60 -19.32 -14.90
N ARG A 54 -3.85 -18.88 -14.72
CA ARG A 54 -4.17 -17.47 -14.50
C ARG A 54 -5.01 -17.35 -13.23
N GLY A 55 -4.49 -16.65 -12.23
CA GLY A 55 -5.24 -16.23 -11.05
C GLY A 55 -5.69 -14.78 -11.21
N ARG A 56 -6.97 -14.49 -10.92
CA ARG A 56 -7.47 -13.12 -10.93
C ARG A 56 -8.39 -12.89 -9.73
N VAL A 57 -8.06 -11.85 -8.97
CA VAL A 57 -8.93 -11.27 -7.94
C VAL A 57 -9.30 -9.86 -8.39
N ALA A 58 -10.58 -9.51 -8.24
CA ALA A 58 -11.08 -8.17 -8.54
C ALA A 58 -11.87 -7.65 -7.36
N ASP A 59 -11.58 -6.41 -6.99
CA ASP A 59 -12.23 -5.60 -5.97
C ASP A 59 -12.35 -6.28 -4.58
N PRO A 60 -11.30 -6.96 -4.06
CA PRO A 60 -11.42 -7.56 -2.74
C PRO A 60 -11.52 -6.46 -1.66
N HIS A 61 -12.41 -6.65 -0.68
CA HIS A 61 -12.64 -5.69 0.40
C HIS A 61 -12.61 -6.38 1.75
N VAL A 62 -11.58 -6.14 2.56
CA VAL A 62 -11.41 -6.91 3.80
C VAL A 62 -12.20 -6.33 4.97
N ALA A 63 -12.03 -5.05 5.28
CA ALA A 63 -12.72 -4.40 6.39
C ALA A 63 -13.29 -3.01 6.05
N ARG A 64 -14.54 -2.79 6.46
CA ARG A 64 -15.23 -1.49 6.39
C ARG A 64 -15.91 -1.18 7.72
N GLN A 65 -15.54 -0.06 8.33
CA GLN A 65 -16.14 0.40 9.58
C GLN A 65 -16.72 1.81 9.41
N THR A 66 -17.92 2.02 9.96
CA THR A 66 -18.55 3.34 10.05
C THR A 66 -19.04 3.58 11.47
N THR A 67 -18.66 4.72 12.05
CA THR A 67 -19.01 5.08 13.42
C THR A 67 -19.60 6.47 13.49
N THR A 68 -20.70 6.63 14.24
CA THR A 68 -21.33 7.92 14.52
C THR A 68 -21.52 8.11 16.02
N GLY A 69 -20.95 9.18 16.57
CA GLY A 69 -20.94 9.48 18.01
C GLY A 69 -19.53 9.72 18.54
N PRO A 70 -19.39 10.16 19.81
CA PRO A 70 -18.09 10.29 20.45
C PRO A 70 -17.43 8.91 20.61
N ILE A 71 -16.16 8.81 20.20
CA ILE A 71 -15.36 7.60 20.33
C ILE A 71 -14.34 7.78 21.45
N ILE A 72 -14.42 6.93 22.48
CA ILE A 72 -13.34 6.66 23.42
C ILE A 72 -12.70 5.35 22.96
N PRO A 73 -11.39 5.33 22.68
CA PRO A 73 -10.78 4.26 21.90
C PRO A 73 -10.29 3.12 22.79
N GLY A 74 -10.12 1.95 22.19
CA GLY A 74 -9.35 0.84 22.76
C GLY A 74 -8.45 0.22 21.69
N THR A 75 -7.73 -0.82 22.07
CA THR A 75 -6.81 -1.55 21.18
C THR A 75 -7.58 -2.32 20.11
N GLY A 76 -7.36 -1.99 18.85
CA GLY A 76 -7.91 -2.73 17.70
C GLY A 76 -6.80 -3.21 16.77
N THR A 77 -6.97 -4.41 16.21
CA THR A 77 -6.05 -4.99 15.22
C THR A 77 -6.69 -4.92 13.85
N SER A 78 -6.01 -4.23 12.92
CA SER A 78 -6.42 -4.17 11.52
C SER A 78 -6.11 -5.47 10.77
N PRO A 79 -6.82 -5.77 9.68
CA PRO A 79 -6.55 -6.97 8.88
C PRO A 79 -5.24 -6.85 8.11
N ASN A 80 -4.58 -7.99 7.90
CA ASN A 80 -3.31 -8.18 7.20
C ASN A 80 -3.42 -9.23 6.07
N PRO A 81 -4.28 -9.01 5.06
CA PRO A 81 -4.57 -10.01 4.04
C PRO A 81 -3.36 -10.32 3.17
N ASP A 82 -3.33 -11.54 2.65
CA ASP A 82 -2.26 -12.07 1.81
C ASP A 82 -2.80 -12.51 0.43
N TRP A 83 -1.99 -12.36 -0.61
CA TRP A 83 -2.35 -12.65 -2.00
C TRP A 83 -1.17 -13.20 -2.79
N ASP A 84 -1.05 -14.52 -2.79
CA ASP A 84 0.05 -15.24 -3.38
C ASP A 84 -0.26 -15.88 -4.73
N HIS A 85 0.72 -15.84 -5.61
CA HIS A 85 0.73 -16.65 -6.82
C HIS A 85 2.08 -17.35 -7.00
N ASN A 86 2.11 -18.66 -6.80
CA ASN A 86 3.31 -19.48 -6.97
C ASN A 86 3.19 -20.38 -8.22
N GLY A 87 4.04 -20.18 -9.22
CA GLY A 87 4.15 -21.08 -10.37
C GLY A 87 4.33 -20.40 -11.71
N VAL A 88 3.75 -20.97 -12.78
CA VAL A 88 3.93 -20.48 -14.15
C VAL A 88 2.64 -19.87 -14.66
N GLY A 89 2.60 -18.54 -14.83
CA GLY A 89 1.30 -17.95 -15.09
C GLY A 89 1.18 -16.45 -15.06
N ARG A 90 -0.06 -16.01 -14.83
CA ARG A 90 -0.38 -14.60 -14.60
C ARG A 90 -1.22 -14.49 -13.33
N GLY A 91 -0.71 -13.78 -12.34
CA GLY A 91 -1.47 -13.30 -11.19
C GLY A 91 -1.94 -11.86 -11.44
N ARG A 92 -3.21 -11.57 -11.18
CA ARG A 92 -3.71 -10.20 -11.22
C ARG A 92 -4.67 -9.93 -10.07
N VAL A 93 -4.30 -8.97 -9.22
CA VAL A 93 -5.19 -8.35 -8.24
C VAL A 93 -5.54 -6.95 -8.76
N ALA A 94 -6.82 -6.59 -8.74
CA ALA A 94 -7.27 -5.25 -9.09
C ALA A 94 -8.15 -4.67 -8.01
N ASP A 95 -7.87 -3.40 -7.72
CA ASP A 95 -8.59 -2.55 -6.78
C ASP A 95 -8.80 -3.19 -5.39
N PRO A 96 -7.77 -3.82 -4.78
CA PRO A 96 -7.93 -4.35 -3.43
C PRO A 96 -8.06 -3.22 -2.40
N HIS A 97 -9.01 -3.35 -1.48
CA HIS A 97 -9.15 -2.45 -0.34
C HIS A 97 -9.07 -3.22 0.98
N VAL A 98 -8.12 -2.84 1.83
CA VAL A 98 -7.88 -3.58 3.08
C VAL A 98 -8.67 -3.00 4.23
N ALA A 99 -8.49 -1.72 4.54
CA ALA A 99 -9.24 -1.06 5.60
C ALA A 99 -9.83 0.28 5.16
N ARG A 100 -11.13 0.45 5.39
CA ARG A 100 -11.82 1.73 5.25
C ARG A 100 -12.60 2.08 6.50
N GLN A 101 -12.27 3.21 7.10
CA GLN A 101 -12.93 3.73 8.29
C GLN A 101 -13.56 5.09 8.00
N THR A 102 -14.74 5.33 8.56
CA THR A 102 -15.43 6.62 8.50
C THR A 102 -16.04 6.92 9.86
N THR A 103 -15.69 8.08 10.42
CA THR A 103 -16.14 8.50 11.74
C THR A 103 -16.75 9.89 11.69
N THR A 104 -17.90 10.05 12.36
CA THR A 104 -18.56 11.33 12.58
C THR A 104 -18.76 11.56 14.08
N GLY A 105 -18.15 12.60 14.62
CA GLY A 105 -18.17 12.94 16.05
C GLY A 105 -16.78 13.25 16.60
N PRO A 106 -16.68 13.64 17.88
CA PRO A 106 -15.39 13.80 18.57
C PRO A 106 -14.64 12.47 18.63
N ILE A 107 -13.34 12.50 18.31
CA ILE A 107 -12.46 11.33 18.44
C ILE A 107 -11.37 11.62 19.47
N VAL A 108 -11.27 10.75 20.47
CA VAL A 108 -10.02 10.50 21.20
C VAL A 108 -9.39 9.26 20.54
N PRO A 109 -8.23 9.34 19.88
CA PRO A 109 -7.57 8.19 19.25
C PRO A 109 -6.90 7.32 20.31
N GLY A 110 -6.97 6.01 20.11
CA GLY A 110 -6.27 5.04 20.95
C GLY A 110 -5.23 4.32 20.13
N THR A 111 -4.47 3.46 20.80
CA THR A 111 -3.46 2.61 20.17
C THR A 111 -4.14 1.60 19.25
N GLY A 112 -3.87 1.67 17.95
CA GLY A 112 -4.32 0.68 16.97
C GLY A 112 -3.16 0.20 16.09
N THR A 113 -3.19 -1.07 15.68
CA THR A 113 -2.32 -1.57 14.61
C THR A 113 -2.97 -1.31 13.25
N SER A 114 -2.20 -0.80 12.30
CA SER A 114 -2.63 -0.60 10.92
C SER A 114 -2.51 -1.88 10.07
N PRO A 115 -3.19 -1.96 8.91
CA PRO A 115 -3.03 -3.08 7.99
C PRO A 115 -1.60 -3.24 7.46
N ASN A 116 -1.17 -4.47 7.20
CA ASN A 116 0.17 -4.79 6.69
C ASN A 116 0.19 -5.68 5.42
N PRO A 117 -0.79 -5.52 4.51
CA PRO A 117 -1.10 -6.55 3.52
C PRO A 117 0.09 -6.92 2.63
N ASP A 118 0.11 -8.17 2.20
CA ASP A 118 1.18 -8.75 1.39
C ASP A 118 0.66 -9.20 0.01
N TRP A 119 1.51 -9.15 -1.02
CA TRP A 119 1.15 -9.47 -2.39
C TRP A 119 2.33 -10.09 -3.15
N ASP A 120 2.39 -11.42 -3.15
CA ASP A 120 3.51 -12.11 -3.78
C ASP A 120 3.21 -12.71 -5.15
N HIS A 121 4.24 -12.72 -5.99
CA HIS A 121 4.30 -13.57 -7.16
C HIS A 121 5.65 -14.28 -7.26
N ASN A 122 5.65 -15.57 -6.99
CA ASN A 122 6.84 -16.41 -7.09
C ASN A 122 6.77 -17.33 -8.32
N GLY A 123 7.77 -17.27 -9.21
CA GLY A 123 7.89 -18.20 -10.34
C GLY A 123 8.06 -17.51 -11.70
N VAL A 124 7.46 -18.09 -12.75
CA VAL A 124 7.66 -17.63 -14.14
C VAL A 124 6.39 -17.01 -14.68
N GLY A 125 6.36 -15.70 -14.88
CA GLY A 125 5.07 -15.12 -15.23
C GLY A 125 4.94 -13.62 -15.19
N ARG A 126 3.70 -13.19 -14.94
CA ARG A 126 3.38 -11.78 -14.74
C ARG A 126 2.55 -11.64 -13.48
N GLY A 127 3.08 -10.95 -12.48
CA GLY A 127 2.32 -10.44 -11.34
C GLY A 127 1.85 -9.01 -11.64
N ARG A 128 0.57 -8.71 -11.36
CA ARG A 128 0.07 -7.34 -11.46
C ARG A 128 -0.91 -7.01 -10.34
N VAL A 129 -0.56 -6.01 -9.55
CA VAL A 129 -1.48 -5.32 -8.65
C VAL A 129 -1.83 -3.96 -9.26
N ALA A 130 -3.09 -3.55 -9.20
CA ALA A 130 -3.49 -2.22 -9.66
C ALA A 130 -4.47 -1.57 -8.71
N ALA A 131 -4.23 -0.28 -8.47
CA ALA A 131 -4.96 0.57 -7.55
C ALA A 131 -5.21 -0.06 -6.16
N PRO A 132 -4.19 -0.67 -5.50
CA PRO A 132 -4.38 -1.13 -4.15
C PRO A 132 -4.58 0.04 -3.18
N HIS A 133 -5.52 -0.12 -2.25
CA HIS A 133 -5.86 0.86 -1.23
C HIS A 133 -5.77 0.21 0.15
N VAL A 134 -4.70 0.50 0.88
CA VAL A 134 -4.43 -0.20 2.14
C VAL A 134 -5.26 0.39 3.29
N ALA A 135 -5.11 1.68 3.55
CA ALA A 135 -5.87 2.36 4.59
C ALA A 135 -6.49 3.66 4.09
N ARG A 136 -7.81 3.77 4.29
CA ARG A 136 -8.55 5.01 4.06
C ARG A 136 -9.36 5.41 5.28
N GLN A 137 -9.01 6.54 5.86
CA GLN A 137 -9.72 7.11 7.01
C GLN A 137 -10.39 8.43 6.62
N THR A 138 -11.59 8.65 7.14
CA THR A 138 -12.32 9.91 6.99
C THR A 138 -12.95 10.26 8.33
N THR A 139 -12.66 11.45 8.84
CA THR A 139 -13.14 11.93 10.13
C THR A 139 -13.80 13.29 9.98
N THR A 140 -14.97 13.44 10.59
CA THR A 140 -15.66 14.72 10.74
C THR A 140 -15.90 14.98 12.22
N GLY A 141 -15.28 16.03 12.76
CA GLY A 141 -15.34 16.39 14.17
C GLY A 141 -13.95 16.72 14.74
N PRO A 142 -13.88 17.20 16.00
CA PRO A 142 -12.61 17.44 16.67
C PRO A 142 -11.84 16.14 16.91
N ILE A 143 -10.52 16.17 16.68
CA ILE A 143 -9.60 15.05 16.97
C ILE A 143 -8.62 15.48 18.08
N ILE A 144 -8.57 14.68 19.15
CA ILE A 144 -7.64 14.81 20.30
C ILE A 144 -6.42 13.87 20.06
N PRO A 145 -5.27 13.98 20.74
CA PRO A 145 -4.09 13.15 20.44
C PRO A 145 -4.25 11.66 20.75
N GLY A 146 -3.62 10.80 19.94
CA GLY A 146 -3.34 9.41 20.30
C GLY A 146 -2.20 8.84 19.44
N THR A 147 -1.59 7.76 19.91
CA THR A 147 -0.50 7.04 19.22
C THR A 147 -1.06 6.02 18.25
N GLY A 148 -0.71 6.10 16.96
CA GLY A 148 -1.10 5.13 15.94
C GLY A 148 0.11 4.60 15.17
N THR A 149 0.05 3.32 14.79
CA THR A 149 0.94 2.78 13.76
C THR A 149 0.31 2.98 12.39
N SER A 150 1.12 3.24 11.37
CA SER A 150 0.68 3.36 9.97
C SER A 150 0.83 2.04 9.18
N PRO A 151 0.19 1.90 8.02
CA PRO A 151 0.30 0.70 7.20
C PRO A 151 1.69 0.50 6.61
N ASN A 152 2.14 -0.76 6.51
CA ASN A 152 3.44 -1.15 5.94
C ASN A 152 3.22 -2.32 4.94
N PRO A 153 2.46 -2.08 3.86
CA PRO A 153 2.20 -3.12 2.86
C PRO A 153 3.48 -3.54 2.13
N ASP A 154 3.49 -4.79 1.69
CA ASP A 154 4.58 -5.39 0.92
C ASP A 154 4.10 -5.88 -0.45
N TRP A 155 4.98 -5.90 -1.45
CA TRP A 155 4.65 -6.27 -2.81
C TRP A 155 5.84 -6.93 -3.52
N ASP A 156 5.90 -8.25 -3.47
CA ASP A 156 7.03 -8.97 -4.03
C ASP A 156 6.77 -9.63 -5.38
N HIS A 157 7.84 -9.68 -6.17
CA HIS A 157 7.91 -10.56 -7.32
C HIS A 157 9.25 -11.27 -7.39
N ASN A 158 9.24 -12.56 -7.07
CA ASN A 158 10.43 -13.41 -7.11
C ASN A 158 10.39 -14.36 -8.31
N GLY A 159 11.35 -14.26 -9.23
CA GLY A 159 11.52 -15.21 -10.33
C GLY A 159 11.70 -14.56 -11.70
N VAL A 160 11.11 -15.17 -12.73
CA VAL A 160 11.32 -14.75 -14.13
C VAL A 160 10.06 -14.12 -14.69
N GLY A 161 10.12 -12.84 -15.04
CA GLY A 161 9.05 -12.22 -15.80
C GLY A 161 8.79 -10.75 -15.53
N ARG A 162 7.55 -10.40 -15.14
CA ARG A 162 7.17 -9.00 -14.92
C ARG A 162 6.34 -8.84 -13.65
N GLY A 163 6.86 -8.09 -12.70
CA GLY A 163 6.09 -7.52 -11.59
C GLY A 163 5.61 -6.12 -11.95
N ARG A 164 4.35 -5.80 -11.67
CA ARG A 164 3.84 -4.44 -11.83
C ARG A 164 2.84 -4.08 -10.73
N VAL A 165 3.18 -3.05 -9.96
CA VAL A 165 2.22 -2.33 -9.13
C VAL A 165 1.90 -1.00 -9.82
N ALA A 166 0.64 -0.59 -9.83
CA ALA A 166 0.25 0.70 -10.37
C ALA A 166 -0.78 1.38 -9.52
N ASP A 167 -0.61 2.69 -9.38
CA ASP A 167 -1.47 3.57 -8.61
C ASP A 167 -1.67 3.10 -7.15
N PRO A 168 -0.65 2.54 -6.44
CA PRO A 168 -0.86 2.12 -5.06
C PRO A 168 -1.08 3.31 -4.14
N HIS A 169 -2.05 3.16 -3.23
CA HIS A 169 -2.40 4.14 -2.22
C HIS A 169 -2.31 3.51 -0.84
N VAL A 170 -1.28 3.83 -0.07
CA VAL A 170 -1.03 3.19 1.23
C VAL A 170 -1.88 3.80 2.32
N ALA A 171 -1.73 5.10 2.56
CA ALA A 171 -2.52 5.81 3.58
C ALA A 171 -3.15 7.07 3.01
N ARG A 172 -4.48 7.14 3.12
CA ARG A 172 -5.26 8.34 2.80
C ARG A 172 -6.11 8.76 3.98
N GLN A 173 -5.80 9.93 4.53
CA GLN A 173 -6.55 10.54 5.63
C GLN A 173 -7.25 11.81 5.16
N THR A 174 -8.47 12.01 5.63
CA THR A 174 -9.24 13.23 5.39
C THR A 174 -9.93 13.62 6.68
N THR A 175 -9.67 14.84 7.16
CA THR A 175 -10.23 15.34 8.40
C THR A 175 -10.90 16.69 8.18
N THR A 176 -12.11 16.82 8.71
CA THR A 176 -12.86 18.07 8.78
C THR A 176 -13.13 18.40 10.24
N GLY A 177 -12.57 19.49 10.73
CA GLY A 177 -12.64 19.89 12.13
C GLY A 177 -11.26 20.29 12.69
N PRO A 178 -11.22 20.81 13.93
CA PRO A 178 -9.96 21.13 14.60
C PRO A 178 -9.17 19.86 14.92
N ILE A 179 -7.85 19.90 14.71
CA ILE A 179 -6.93 18.81 15.03
C ILE A 179 -5.93 19.27 16.10
N ILE A 180 -5.86 18.50 17.20
CA ILE A 180 -4.79 18.58 18.20
C ILE A 180 -3.89 17.35 17.99
N PRO A 181 -2.59 17.49 17.71
CA PRO A 181 -1.80 16.34 17.24
C PRO A 181 -1.42 15.34 18.31
N GLY A 182 -1.36 14.07 17.90
CA GLY A 182 -0.61 13.04 18.59
C GLY A 182 0.69 12.68 17.86
N THR A 183 1.46 11.80 18.48
CA THR A 183 2.60 11.11 17.86
C THR A 183 2.07 9.98 16.97
N GLY A 184 2.63 9.81 15.78
CA GLY A 184 2.26 8.70 14.90
C GLY A 184 3.42 8.26 14.04
N THR A 185 3.50 6.96 13.76
CA THR A 185 4.40 6.47 12.70
C THR A 185 3.77 6.72 11.34
N SER A 186 4.58 6.93 10.31
CA SER A 186 4.11 7.07 8.93
C SER A 186 4.20 5.75 8.17
N PRO A 187 3.50 5.62 7.02
CA PRO A 187 3.57 4.40 6.23
C PRO A 187 4.97 4.15 5.66
N ASN A 188 5.35 2.88 5.58
CA ASN A 188 6.65 2.42 5.11
C ASN A 188 6.44 1.24 4.15
N PRO A 189 5.78 1.46 3.00
CA PRO A 189 5.56 0.38 2.04
C PRO A 189 6.88 -0.10 1.44
N ASP A 190 6.93 -1.38 1.12
CA ASP A 190 8.05 -2.02 0.44
C ASP A 190 7.62 -2.60 -0.92
N TRP A 191 8.54 -2.69 -1.87
CA TRP A 191 8.25 -3.12 -3.23
C TRP A 191 9.45 -3.81 -3.87
N ASP A 192 9.47 -5.14 -3.83
CA ASP A 192 10.61 -5.88 -4.34
C ASP A 192 10.38 -6.57 -5.69
N HIS A 193 11.45 -6.62 -6.47
CA HIS A 193 11.55 -7.53 -7.59
C HIS A 193 12.89 -8.25 -7.58
N ASN A 194 12.86 -9.54 -7.25
CA ASN A 194 14.04 -10.38 -7.22
C ASN A 194 14.02 -11.38 -8.40
N GLY A 195 15.04 -11.36 -9.26
CA GLY A 195 15.22 -12.34 -10.33
C GLY A 195 15.43 -11.74 -11.72
N VAL A 196 14.83 -12.34 -12.75
CA VAL A 196 15.07 -11.97 -14.15
C VAL A 196 13.83 -11.36 -14.77
N GLY A 197 13.87 -10.07 -15.10
CA GLY A 197 12.70 -9.48 -15.73
C GLY A 197 12.53 -7.98 -15.59
N ARG A 198 11.30 -7.57 -15.32
CA ARG A 198 10.95 -6.16 -15.16
C ARG A 198 10.09 -5.97 -13.92
N GLY A 199 10.59 -5.21 -12.96
CA GLY A 199 9.81 -4.62 -11.87
C GLY A 199 9.36 -3.23 -12.29
N ARG A 200 8.09 -2.89 -12.06
CA ARG A 200 7.60 -1.52 -12.27
C ARG A 200 6.59 -1.13 -11.21
N VAL A 201 6.91 -0.06 -10.49
CA VAL A 201 5.94 0.72 -9.72
C VAL A 201 5.63 2.00 -10.49
N ALA A 202 4.38 2.41 -10.52
CA ALA A 202 4.00 3.68 -11.13
C ALA A 202 2.93 4.39 -10.34
N ASP A 203 3.11 5.70 -10.25
CA ASP A 203 2.24 6.62 -9.57
C ASP A 203 1.96 6.19 -8.10
N PRO A 204 2.96 5.72 -7.32
CA PRO A 204 2.72 5.34 -5.94
C PRO A 204 2.43 6.57 -5.08
N HIS A 205 1.41 6.45 -4.24
CA HIS A 205 0.98 7.46 -3.29
C HIS A 205 1.04 6.90 -1.87
N VAL A 206 2.10 7.22 -1.13
CA VAL A 206 2.35 6.60 0.17
C VAL A 206 1.49 7.25 1.25
N ALA A 207 1.60 8.56 1.45
CA ALA A 207 0.81 9.29 2.42
C ALA A 207 0.14 10.51 1.80
N ARG A 208 -1.20 10.54 1.87
CA ARG A 208 -1.99 11.71 1.49
C ARG A 208 -2.89 12.15 2.64
N GLN A 209 -2.63 13.35 3.14
CA GLN A 209 -3.44 13.98 4.18
C GLN A 209 -4.16 15.22 3.63
N THR A 210 -5.41 15.38 4.04
CA THR A 210 -6.21 16.57 3.74
C THR A 210 -6.93 16.99 5.00
N THR A 211 -6.71 18.23 5.42
CA THR A 211 -7.32 18.80 6.63
C THR A 211 -8.02 20.10 6.32
N THR A 212 -9.24 20.22 6.83
CA THR A 212 -10.00 21.48 6.83
C THR A 212 -10.33 21.85 8.26
N GLY A 213 -9.76 22.96 8.74
CA GLY A 213 -9.87 23.41 10.13
C GLY A 213 -8.53 23.87 10.70
N PRO A 214 -8.52 24.41 11.93
CA PRO A 214 -7.29 24.81 12.60
C PRO A 214 -6.45 23.58 12.99
N ILE A 215 -5.13 23.70 12.85
CA ILE A 215 -4.13 22.68 13.22
C ILE A 215 -3.16 23.24 14.26
N VAL A 216 -3.05 22.56 15.39
CA VAL A 216 -2.07 22.78 16.48
C VAL A 216 -0.80 21.95 16.18
N PRO A 217 0.41 22.27 16.68
CA PRO A 217 1.64 21.59 16.28
C PRO A 217 1.83 20.22 16.94
N GLY A 218 2.49 19.30 16.22
CA GLY A 218 2.72 17.91 16.65
C GLY A 218 4.04 17.36 16.13
N THR A 219 4.47 16.25 16.72
CA THR A 219 5.65 15.47 16.32
C THR A 219 5.23 14.24 15.53
N GLY A 220 5.79 14.03 14.34
CA GLY A 220 5.55 12.83 13.55
C GLY A 220 6.78 12.42 12.75
N THR A 221 6.92 11.11 12.52
CA THR A 221 7.84 10.58 11.51
C THR A 221 7.20 10.68 10.15
N SER A 222 7.96 10.98 9.10
CA SER A 222 7.48 10.95 7.71
C SER A 222 7.58 9.57 7.06
N PRO A 223 6.88 9.34 5.93
CA PRO A 223 6.94 8.07 5.21
C PRO A 223 8.33 7.78 4.63
N ASN A 224 8.71 6.51 4.59
CA ASN A 224 10.02 6.02 4.13
C ASN A 224 9.80 4.80 3.21
N PRO A 225 9.15 4.98 2.04
CA PRO A 225 8.94 3.85 1.13
C PRO A 225 10.27 3.33 0.61
N ASP A 226 10.34 2.02 0.42
CA ASP A 226 11.48 1.35 -0.21
C ASP A 226 11.06 0.73 -1.55
N TRP A 227 12.00 0.60 -2.49
CA TRP A 227 11.73 0.06 -3.81
C TRP A 227 12.96 -0.66 -4.37
N ASP A 228 13.00 -1.98 -4.24
CA ASP A 228 14.16 -2.74 -4.67
C ASP A 228 13.98 -3.51 -5.98
N HIS A 229 15.08 -3.60 -6.71
CA HIS A 229 15.21 -4.52 -7.82
C HIS A 229 16.54 -5.25 -7.77
N ASN A 230 16.49 -6.52 -7.38
CA ASN A 230 17.66 -7.38 -7.32
C ASN A 230 17.66 -8.40 -8.46
N GLY A 231 18.64 -8.34 -9.37
CA GLY A 231 18.84 -9.36 -10.40
C GLY A 231 19.06 -8.81 -11.81
N VAL A 232 18.51 -9.47 -12.82
CA VAL A 232 18.78 -9.15 -14.23
C VAL A 232 17.55 -8.53 -14.88
N GLY A 233 17.64 -7.27 -15.28
CA GLY A 233 16.62 -6.68 -16.15
C GLY A 233 16.36 -5.21 -15.90
N ARG A 234 15.11 -4.84 -15.63
CA ARG A 234 14.73 -3.44 -15.46
C ARG A 234 13.87 -3.19 -14.23
N GLY A 235 14.37 -2.35 -13.32
CA GLY A 235 13.57 -1.71 -12.28
C GLY A 235 13.10 -0.34 -12.76
N ARG A 236 11.86 0.05 -12.45
CA ARG A 236 11.39 1.42 -12.69
C ARG A 236 10.35 1.84 -11.67
N VAL A 237 10.63 2.92 -10.97
CA VAL A 237 9.63 3.70 -10.23
C VAL A 237 9.33 4.95 -11.06
N ALA A 238 8.07 5.35 -11.16
CA ALA A 238 7.74 6.59 -11.85
C ALA A 238 6.66 7.37 -11.15
N ASP A 239 6.88 8.67 -11.16
CA ASP A 239 6.00 9.66 -10.58
C ASP A 239 5.67 9.32 -9.10
N PRO A 240 6.64 8.91 -8.25
CA PRO A 240 6.34 8.58 -6.86
C PRO A 240 5.98 9.84 -6.06
N HIS A 241 4.91 9.73 -5.29
CA HIS A 241 4.39 10.75 -4.39
C HIS A 241 4.41 10.24 -2.95
N VAL A 242 5.44 10.61 -2.19
CA VAL A 242 5.67 10.03 -0.86
C VAL A 242 4.80 10.70 0.20
N ALA A 243 4.90 12.01 0.34
CA ALA A 243 4.07 12.77 1.27
C ALA A 243 3.38 13.94 0.58
N ARG A 244 2.06 13.95 0.61
CA ARG A 244 1.24 15.07 0.14
C ARG A 244 0.29 15.54 1.23
N GLN A 245 0.48 16.77 1.68
CA GLN A 245 -0.39 17.41 2.66
C GLN A 245 -1.11 18.60 2.04
N THR A 246 -2.39 18.74 2.37
CA THR A 246 -3.20 19.88 1.98
C THR A 246 -3.99 20.34 3.18
N THR A 247 -3.85 21.61 3.54
CA THR A 247 -4.51 22.19 4.70
C THR A 247 -5.23 23.47 4.32
N THR A 248 -6.46 23.59 4.79
CA THR A 248 -7.25 24.82 4.71
C THR A 248 -7.61 25.27 6.12
N GLY A 249 -7.13 26.45 6.52
CA GLY A 249 -7.28 26.98 7.88
C GLY A 249 -5.97 27.49 8.46
N PRO A 250 -5.99 28.11 9.66
CA PRO A 250 -4.79 28.54 10.35
C PRO A 250 -3.92 27.35 10.77
N ILE A 251 -2.61 27.47 10.56
CA ILE A 251 -1.63 26.44 10.93
C ILE A 251 -0.57 27.01 11.87
N ILE A 252 -0.32 26.30 12.95
CA ILE A 252 0.88 26.43 13.77
C ILE A 252 1.80 25.24 13.43
N PRO A 253 3.03 25.45 12.91
CA PRO A 253 3.87 24.34 12.45
C PRO A 253 4.38 23.50 13.60
N GLY A 254 4.33 22.18 13.42
CA GLY A 254 5.02 21.22 14.28
C GLY A 254 6.45 20.94 13.85
N THR A 255 7.14 20.13 14.66
CA THR A 255 8.47 19.59 14.38
C THR A 255 8.32 18.17 13.82
N GLY A 256 8.88 17.84 12.66
CA GLY A 256 8.81 16.50 12.09
C GLY A 256 10.06 16.14 11.30
N THR A 257 10.28 14.85 11.10
CA THR A 257 11.27 14.37 10.11
C THR A 257 10.66 14.49 8.72
N SER A 258 11.49 14.71 7.70
CA SER A 258 11.04 14.68 6.30
C SER A 258 11.02 13.26 5.73
N PRO A 259 10.25 12.99 4.67
CA PRO A 259 10.24 11.69 4.03
C PRO A 259 11.61 11.34 3.44
N ASN A 260 11.97 10.06 3.50
CA ASN A 260 13.28 9.56 3.10
C ASN A 260 13.06 8.30 2.22
N PRO A 261 12.46 8.44 1.03
CA PRO A 261 12.30 7.29 0.15
C PRO A 261 13.66 6.74 -0.27
N ASP A 262 13.71 5.43 -0.42
CA ASP A 262 14.87 4.71 -0.94
C ASP A 262 14.50 3.94 -2.23
N TRP A 263 15.47 3.70 -3.09
CA TRP A 263 15.32 2.82 -4.24
C TRP A 263 16.69 2.21 -4.57
N ASP A 264 16.76 0.89 -4.51
CA ASP A 264 17.95 0.16 -4.94
C ASP A 264 17.75 -0.60 -6.25
N HIS A 265 18.81 -0.62 -7.05
CA HIS A 265 18.95 -1.58 -8.12
C HIS A 265 20.26 -2.35 -8.00
N ASN A 266 20.17 -3.60 -7.55
CA ASN A 266 21.32 -4.46 -7.40
C ASN A 266 21.35 -5.52 -8.52
N GLY A 267 22.33 -5.47 -9.42
CA GLY A 267 22.50 -6.50 -10.46
C GLY A 267 22.74 -5.97 -11.87
N VAL A 268 22.25 -6.68 -12.89
CA VAL A 268 22.56 -6.39 -14.30
C VAL A 268 21.36 -5.78 -14.99
N GLY A 269 21.49 -4.55 -15.48
CA GLY A 269 20.47 -3.97 -16.35
C GLY A 269 20.26 -2.47 -16.18
N ARG A 270 19.01 -2.05 -16.00
CA ARG A 270 18.67 -0.64 -15.86
C ARG A 270 17.69 -0.44 -14.73
N GLY A 271 18.04 0.45 -13.82
CA GLY A 271 17.10 0.97 -12.86
C GLY A 271 16.82 2.44 -13.17
N ARG A 272 15.65 2.95 -12.77
CA ARG A 272 15.30 4.36 -12.98
C ARG A 272 14.16 4.79 -12.06
N VAL A 273 14.36 5.91 -11.38
CA VAL A 273 13.28 6.70 -10.77
C VAL A 273 12.95 7.88 -11.69
N ALA A 274 11.66 8.06 -12.00
CA ALA A 274 11.17 9.17 -12.83
C ALA A 274 10.42 10.18 -11.97
N ASP A 275 10.73 11.47 -12.13
CA ASP A 275 9.88 12.58 -11.69
C ASP A 275 9.40 12.44 -10.22
N PRO A 276 10.31 12.20 -9.25
CA PRO A 276 9.91 11.97 -7.87
C PRO A 276 9.40 13.23 -7.17
N HIS A 277 8.34 13.06 -6.39
CA HIS A 277 7.73 14.07 -5.55
C HIS A 277 7.71 13.62 -4.09
N VAL A 278 8.80 13.90 -3.37
CA VAL A 278 9.00 13.39 -2.02
C VAL A 278 8.09 14.07 -0.98
N ALA A 279 8.04 15.40 -1.00
CA ALA A 279 7.18 16.16 -0.09
C ALA A 279 6.50 17.31 -0.82
N ARG A 280 5.17 17.39 -0.72
CA ARG A 280 4.39 18.53 -1.23
C ARG A 280 3.38 18.98 -0.19
N GLN A 281 3.55 20.20 0.30
CA GLN A 281 2.60 20.87 1.18
C GLN A 281 1.85 21.96 0.42
N THR A 282 0.56 22.10 0.69
CA THR A 282 -0.26 23.20 0.18
C THR A 282 -1.12 23.70 1.33
N THR A 283 -0.98 24.98 1.65
CA THR A 283 -1.69 25.61 2.76
C THR A 283 -2.46 26.82 2.26
N THR A 284 -3.72 26.92 2.66
CA THR A 284 -4.56 28.10 2.44
C THR A 284 -5.00 28.63 3.80
N GLY A 285 -4.47 29.78 4.21
CA GLY A 285 -4.72 30.39 5.51
C GLY A 285 -3.44 31.00 6.11
N PRO A 286 -3.53 31.67 7.27
CA PRO A 286 -2.36 32.20 7.95
C PRO A 286 -1.45 31.09 8.45
N ILE A 287 -0.15 31.25 8.21
CA ILE A 287 0.93 30.33 8.59
C ILE A 287 1.84 31.05 9.57
N ILE A 288 2.07 30.48 10.74
CA ILE A 288 3.17 30.89 11.62
C ILE A 288 4.44 30.18 11.15
N PRO A 289 5.64 30.78 11.12
CA PRO A 289 6.87 30.07 10.75
C PRO A 289 7.26 28.98 11.76
N GLY A 290 7.92 27.92 11.30
CA GLY A 290 8.41 26.83 12.15
C GLY A 290 9.62 26.12 11.56
N THR A 291 10.18 25.17 12.31
CA THR A 291 11.44 24.47 11.97
C THR A 291 11.16 23.06 11.45
N GLY A 292 11.69 22.73 10.27
CA GLY A 292 11.61 21.39 9.67
C GLY A 292 12.96 20.95 9.09
N THR A 293 13.16 19.64 8.98
CA THR A 293 14.29 19.05 8.24
C THR A 293 13.90 18.88 6.77
N SER A 294 14.85 18.89 5.84
CA SER A 294 14.57 18.65 4.41
C SER A 294 14.54 17.15 4.09
N PRO A 295 13.78 16.70 3.07
CA PRO A 295 13.84 15.32 2.59
C PRO A 295 15.25 14.94 2.11
N ASN A 296 15.63 13.66 2.30
CA ASN A 296 16.91 13.11 1.85
C ASN A 296 16.68 11.80 1.06
N PRO A 297 16.06 11.87 -0.12
CA PRO A 297 15.87 10.66 -0.92
C PRO A 297 17.22 10.04 -1.32
N ASP A 298 17.32 8.72 -1.23
CA ASP A 298 18.48 7.96 -1.72
C ASP A 298 18.07 7.13 -2.94
N TRP A 299 18.97 7.01 -3.92
CA TRP A 299 18.69 6.30 -5.18
C TRP A 299 19.97 5.63 -5.67
N ASP A 300 20.09 4.33 -5.40
CA ASP A 300 21.33 3.60 -5.59
C ASP A 300 21.26 2.58 -6.74
N HIS A 301 22.41 2.38 -7.39
CA HIS A 301 22.57 1.38 -8.44
C HIS A 301 23.88 0.64 -8.25
N ASN A 302 23.79 -0.57 -7.70
CA ASN A 302 24.95 -1.43 -7.47
C ASN A 302 24.95 -2.58 -8.48
N GLY A 303 25.64 -2.40 -9.61
CA GLY A 303 25.83 -3.47 -10.58
C GLY A 303 26.23 -3.03 -11.98
N VAL A 304 26.03 -3.91 -12.97
CA VAL A 304 26.46 -3.68 -14.36
C VAL A 304 25.28 -3.16 -15.17
N GLY A 305 25.23 -1.84 -15.38
CA GLY A 305 24.03 -1.22 -15.93
C GLY A 305 24.11 0.29 -16.14
N ARG A 306 22.96 0.92 -16.44
CA ARG A 306 22.79 2.38 -16.39
C ARG A 306 21.63 2.71 -15.44
N GLY A 307 21.84 3.67 -14.54
CA GLY A 307 20.78 4.42 -13.84
C GLY A 307 20.10 5.45 -14.73
#